data_AF-G1TRC1-F1
#
_entry.id   AF-G1TRC1-F1
#
_cell.length_a   1.000
_cell.length_b   1.000
_cell.length_c   1.000
_cell.angle_alpha   90.00
_cell.angle_beta   90.00
_cell.angle_gamma   90.00
#
_symmetry.space_group_name_H-M   'P 1'
#
loop_
_entity.id
_entity.type
_entity.pdbx_description
1 polymer ?
#
loop_
_entity_poly.entity_id
_entity_poly.type
_entity_poly.pdbx_seq_one_letter_code
_entity_poly.pdbx_strand_id
1 'polypeptide(L)'
;MAGPLWRAAAFVQRHRTGLLVGSCAGLFGAQVSYHLFPDPVVRWLYQYWPQGQPAALSPELRGLFQEVLHDLGVPSGHCYKPFITFTFQPVSAGSPRLPAGAVVGIPATFLGGLVTSTEQPVVVHGQRVDWQSPAGARLRDALTLSHDAQKFALAKEVVYLESSAAALQALPAPACLAATWALSVGAKQALGLYGGPMNLRAAFNLVAAVAGFVAYAFSTDSLTHALEAWLDRRAASLSTAYAQGGVEFYEKILSGNLAVRSALGPHGEQLYTPSGNVVPRHWFRIKHLPYTTRRDSVLQVWRATLNPSHS
;
A
#
# COMPACT_ATOMS: atom_id res chain seq x y z
N MET A 1 27.08 -41.28 -17.32
CA MET A 1 25.98 -40.38 -17.71
C MET A 1 26.08 -39.10 -16.91
N ALA A 2 26.09 -37.92 -17.54
CA ALA A 2 26.13 -36.67 -16.80
C ALA A 2 24.87 -36.52 -15.94
N GLY A 3 25.05 -36.34 -14.63
CA GLY A 3 23.97 -36.23 -13.67
C GLY A 3 23.06 -35.01 -13.92
N PRO A 4 21.84 -35.01 -13.39
CA PRO A 4 20.84 -33.96 -13.62
C PRO A 4 21.34 -32.55 -13.28
N LEU A 5 22.18 -32.39 -12.25
CA LEU A 5 22.76 -31.11 -11.84
C LEU A 5 23.70 -30.51 -12.90
N TRP A 6 24.48 -31.35 -13.60
CA TRP A 6 25.40 -30.88 -14.64
C TRP A 6 24.64 -30.40 -15.88
N ARG A 7 23.57 -31.10 -16.26
CA ARG A 7 22.69 -30.69 -17.35
C ARG A 7 22.00 -29.36 -17.04
N ALA A 8 21.55 -29.17 -15.81
CA ALA A 8 20.97 -27.90 -15.35
C ALA A 8 22.00 -26.76 -15.38
N ALA A 9 23.22 -26.99 -14.92
CA ALA A 9 24.29 -25.98 -14.96
C ALA A 9 24.65 -25.57 -16.39
N ALA A 10 24.78 -26.53 -17.31
CA ALA A 10 25.05 -26.28 -18.73
C ALA A 10 23.91 -25.49 -19.39
N PHE A 11 22.65 -25.81 -19.07
CA PHE A 11 21.48 -25.08 -19.54
C PHE A 11 21.49 -23.62 -19.06
N VAL A 12 21.73 -23.39 -17.76
CA VAL A 12 21.78 -22.04 -17.18
C VAL A 12 22.89 -21.21 -17.82
N GLN A 13 24.07 -21.79 -18.08
CA GLN A 13 25.16 -21.09 -18.76
C GLN A 13 24.80 -20.69 -20.18
N ARG A 14 24.16 -21.60 -20.94
CA ARG A 14 23.75 -21.36 -22.33
C ARG A 14 22.64 -20.31 -22.46
N HIS A 15 21.70 -20.26 -21.50
CA HIS A 15 20.50 -19.43 -21.59
C HIS A 15 20.45 -18.28 -20.56
N ARG A 16 21.60 -17.89 -19.99
CA ARG A 16 21.69 -16.90 -18.89
C ARG A 16 20.90 -15.60 -19.13
N THR A 17 20.99 -15.03 -20.34
CA THR A 17 20.30 -13.77 -20.68
C THR A 17 18.80 -13.99 -20.81
N GLY A 18 18.38 -15.09 -21.44
CA GLY A 18 16.96 -15.45 -21.54
C GLY A 18 16.33 -15.72 -20.17
N LEU A 19 17.06 -16.39 -19.27
CA LEU A 19 16.64 -16.61 -17.88
C LEU A 19 16.52 -15.30 -17.11
N LEU A 20 17.46 -14.36 -17.27
CA LEU A 20 17.37 -13.05 -16.64
C LEU A 20 16.15 -12.28 -17.14
N VAL A 21 15.98 -12.17 -18.46
CA VAL A 21 14.83 -11.47 -19.06
C VAL A 21 13.52 -12.09 -18.62
N GLY A 22 13.42 -13.43 -18.66
CA GLY A 22 12.25 -14.15 -18.18
C GLY A 22 11.98 -13.93 -16.69
N SER A 23 13.03 -13.86 -15.86
CA SER A 23 12.88 -13.57 -14.42
C SER A 23 12.43 -12.14 -14.18
N CYS A 24 12.99 -11.15 -14.88
CA CYS A 24 12.57 -9.75 -14.77
C CYS A 24 11.12 -9.57 -15.23
N ALA A 25 10.75 -10.15 -16.36
CA ALA A 25 9.38 -10.13 -16.87
C ALA A 25 8.41 -10.82 -15.90
N GLY A 26 8.81 -11.96 -15.31
CA GLY A 26 8.03 -12.68 -14.31
C GLY A 26 7.83 -11.86 -13.03
N LEU A 27 8.88 -11.22 -12.51
CA LEU A 27 8.79 -10.36 -11.31
C LEU A 27 7.87 -9.16 -11.55
N PHE A 28 8.04 -8.47 -12.67
CA PHE A 28 7.18 -7.35 -13.04
C PHE A 28 5.73 -7.80 -13.23
N GLY A 29 5.51 -8.86 -14.00
CA GLY A 29 4.18 -9.40 -14.28
C GLY A 29 3.47 -9.86 -13.01
N ALA A 30 4.17 -10.52 -12.09
CA ALA A 30 3.61 -10.95 -10.82
C ALA A 30 3.20 -9.76 -9.92
N GLN A 31 3.96 -8.66 -9.93
CA GLN A 31 3.63 -7.47 -9.14
C GLN A 31 2.50 -6.65 -9.75
N VAL A 32 2.35 -6.62 -11.07
CA VAL A 32 1.29 -5.84 -11.75
C VAL A 32 0.01 -6.66 -11.95
N SER A 33 0.05 -7.99 -11.79
CA SER A 33 -1.07 -8.88 -12.11
C SER A 33 -2.39 -8.51 -11.42
N TYR A 34 -2.35 -8.15 -10.14
CA TYR A 34 -3.55 -7.76 -9.38
C TYR A 34 -4.07 -6.36 -9.75
N HIS A 35 -3.29 -5.56 -10.48
CA HIS A 35 -3.74 -4.32 -11.10
C HIS A 35 -4.23 -4.50 -12.54
N LEU A 36 -3.84 -5.58 -13.23
CA LEU A 36 -4.41 -5.92 -14.55
C LEU A 36 -5.77 -6.61 -14.39
N PHE A 37 -5.91 -7.42 -13.34
CA PHE A 37 -7.11 -8.21 -13.07
C PHE A 37 -7.58 -8.00 -11.62
N PRO A 38 -8.00 -6.78 -11.25
CA PRO A 38 -8.39 -6.47 -9.87
C PRO A 38 -9.70 -7.15 -9.46
N ASP A 39 -10.61 -7.38 -10.40
CA ASP A 39 -11.93 -7.99 -10.22
C ASP A 39 -11.90 -9.41 -10.82
N PRO A 40 -12.27 -10.48 -10.09
CA PRO A 40 -12.91 -10.49 -8.76
C PRO A 40 -11.96 -10.52 -7.56
N VAL A 41 -10.63 -10.60 -7.76
CA VAL A 41 -9.66 -10.92 -6.68
C VAL A 41 -9.75 -9.98 -5.49
N VAL A 42 -9.70 -8.66 -5.73
CA VAL A 42 -9.68 -7.66 -4.66
C VAL A 42 -11.04 -7.56 -3.96
N ARG A 43 -12.13 -7.68 -4.71
CA ARG A 43 -13.47 -7.78 -4.10
C ARG A 43 -13.58 -9.02 -3.23
N TRP A 44 -13.14 -10.17 -3.71
CA TRP A 44 -13.18 -11.40 -2.92
C TRP A 44 -12.38 -11.28 -1.61
N LEU A 45 -11.22 -10.62 -1.64
CA LEU A 45 -10.37 -10.44 -0.46
C LEU A 45 -10.89 -9.41 0.54
N TYR A 46 -11.58 -8.36 0.09
CA TYR A 46 -11.88 -7.18 0.93
C TYR A 46 -13.37 -6.88 1.11
N GLN A 47 -14.26 -7.52 0.34
CA GLN A 47 -15.69 -7.26 0.41
C GLN A 47 -16.22 -7.44 1.83
N TYR A 48 -17.07 -6.50 2.26
CA TYR A 48 -17.79 -6.62 3.52
C TYR A 48 -19.01 -7.52 3.34
N TRP A 49 -19.16 -8.51 4.22
CA TRP A 49 -20.21 -9.53 4.19
C TRP A 49 -21.06 -9.53 5.47
N PRO A 50 -21.84 -8.48 5.77
CA PRO A 50 -22.74 -8.51 6.90
C PRO A 50 -23.75 -9.65 6.72
N GLN A 51 -23.90 -10.50 7.74
CA GLN A 51 -24.84 -11.62 7.73
C GLN A 51 -24.64 -12.61 6.55
N GLY A 52 -23.41 -12.72 6.02
CA GLY A 52 -23.07 -13.65 4.95
C GLY A 52 -23.50 -13.20 3.54
N GLN A 53 -23.96 -11.96 3.38
CA GLN A 53 -24.32 -11.37 2.08
C GLN A 53 -23.42 -10.16 1.76
N PRO A 54 -23.07 -9.91 0.48
CA PRO A 54 -22.21 -8.80 0.15
C PRO A 54 -22.95 -7.47 0.38
N ALA A 55 -22.36 -6.58 1.18
CA ALA A 55 -22.95 -5.28 1.44
C ALA A 55 -23.09 -4.46 0.15
N ALA A 56 -24.30 -3.94 -0.08
CA ALA A 56 -24.59 -3.04 -1.18
C ALA A 56 -24.02 -1.65 -0.92
N LEU A 57 -23.56 -0.98 -1.99
CA LEU A 57 -23.14 0.41 -1.92
C LEU A 57 -24.36 1.33 -1.82
N SER A 58 -24.50 2.01 -0.68
CA SER A 58 -25.61 2.93 -0.43
C SER A 58 -25.58 4.14 -1.38
N PRO A 59 -26.71 4.83 -1.59
CA PRO A 59 -26.76 6.06 -2.38
C PRO A 59 -25.82 7.15 -1.86
N GLU A 60 -25.67 7.26 -0.54
CA GLU A 60 -24.81 8.27 0.11
C GLU A 60 -23.33 8.04 -0.23
N LEU A 61 -22.83 6.81 -0.06
CA LEU A 61 -21.43 6.51 -0.41
C LEU A 61 -21.17 6.57 -1.91
N ARG A 62 -22.19 6.24 -2.72
CA ARG A 62 -22.10 6.44 -4.17
C ARG A 62 -21.97 7.92 -4.50
N GLY A 63 -22.79 8.78 -3.88
CA GLY A 63 -22.72 10.23 -4.02
C GLY A 63 -21.36 10.78 -3.62
N LEU A 64 -20.87 10.42 -2.44
CA LEU A 64 -19.53 10.78 -1.94
C LEU A 64 -18.43 10.39 -2.94
N PHE A 65 -18.45 9.16 -3.45
CA PHE A 65 -17.44 8.71 -4.40
C PHE A 65 -17.52 9.46 -5.73
N GLN A 66 -18.73 9.72 -6.24
CA GLN A 66 -18.93 10.53 -7.45
C GLN A 66 -18.46 11.97 -7.27
N GLU A 67 -18.67 12.57 -6.11
CA GLU A 67 -18.16 13.90 -5.76
C GLU A 67 -16.63 13.93 -5.82
N VAL A 68 -15.95 12.92 -5.27
CA VAL A 68 -14.49 12.81 -5.35
C VAL A 68 -13.99 12.66 -6.79
N LEU A 69 -14.66 11.84 -7.61
CA LEU A 69 -14.31 11.71 -9.03
C LEU A 69 -14.48 13.04 -9.79
N HIS A 70 -15.56 13.77 -9.48
CA HIS A 70 -15.84 15.07 -10.06
C HIS A 70 -14.78 16.12 -9.66
N ASP A 71 -14.46 16.23 -8.37
CA ASP A 71 -13.46 17.16 -7.84
C ASP A 71 -12.06 16.91 -8.42
N LEU A 72 -11.73 15.65 -8.71
CA LEU A 72 -10.48 15.26 -9.34
C LEU A 72 -10.46 15.46 -10.86
N GLY A 73 -11.59 15.82 -11.48
CA GLY A 73 -11.72 16.00 -12.91
C GLY A 73 -11.51 14.69 -13.69
N VAL A 74 -11.94 13.56 -13.13
CA VAL A 74 -11.75 12.24 -13.76
C VAL A 74 -12.54 12.16 -15.08
N PRO A 75 -11.92 11.73 -16.18
CA PRO A 75 -12.60 11.57 -17.47
C PRO A 75 -13.77 10.57 -17.42
N SER A 76 -14.86 10.86 -18.12
CA SER A 76 -16.06 10.00 -18.15
C SER A 76 -15.84 8.60 -18.75
N GLY A 77 -14.80 8.42 -19.57
CA GLY A 77 -14.42 7.12 -20.16
C GLY A 77 -13.72 6.17 -19.18
N HIS A 78 -13.41 6.61 -17.96
CA HIS A 78 -12.71 5.82 -16.97
C HIS A 78 -13.67 4.93 -16.17
N CYS A 79 -13.33 3.65 -16.03
CA CYS A 79 -14.21 2.65 -15.40
C CYS A 79 -13.83 2.41 -13.93
N TYR A 80 -14.72 2.80 -13.03
CA TYR A 80 -14.60 2.52 -11.59
C TYR A 80 -15.70 1.59 -11.10
N LYS A 81 -15.32 0.72 -10.18
CA LYS A 81 -16.14 -0.33 -9.58
C LYS A 81 -16.10 -0.23 -8.05
N PRO A 82 -16.78 0.76 -7.44
CA PRO A 82 -16.81 0.90 -6.00
C PRO A 82 -17.55 -0.27 -5.34
N PHE A 83 -17.09 -0.70 -4.16
CA PHE A 83 -17.72 -1.73 -3.33
C PHE A 83 -17.49 -1.42 -1.84
N ILE A 84 -18.22 -2.07 -0.94
CA ILE A 84 -18.02 -1.89 0.51
C ILE A 84 -16.93 -2.84 1.01
N THR A 85 -15.93 -2.31 1.70
CA THR A 85 -14.85 -3.10 2.32
C THR A 85 -15.04 -3.21 3.84
N PHE A 86 -14.57 -4.33 4.42
CA PHE A 86 -14.55 -4.53 5.87
C PHE A 86 -13.39 -3.78 6.56
N THR A 87 -12.42 -3.29 5.78
CA THR A 87 -11.28 -2.54 6.30
C THR A 87 -11.71 -1.15 6.78
N PHE A 88 -10.99 -0.60 7.76
CA PHE A 88 -11.24 0.76 8.26
C PHE A 88 -10.71 1.88 7.34
N GLN A 89 -9.81 1.52 6.41
CA GLN A 89 -9.26 2.42 5.40
C GLN A 89 -9.70 1.97 4.01
N PRO A 90 -9.86 2.90 3.05
CA PRO A 90 -10.11 2.56 1.67
C PRO A 90 -9.01 1.68 1.09
N VAL A 91 -9.38 0.83 0.14
CA VAL A 91 -8.45 -0.01 -0.63
C VAL A 91 -8.73 0.16 -2.11
N SER A 92 -7.70 0.10 -2.95
CA SER A 92 -7.88 0.22 -4.40
C SER A 92 -6.92 -0.66 -5.18
N ALA A 93 -7.35 -1.05 -6.37
CA ALA A 93 -6.52 -1.75 -7.34
C ALA A 93 -7.10 -1.58 -8.74
N GLY A 94 -6.29 -1.91 -9.74
CA GLY A 94 -6.70 -1.79 -11.14
C GLY A 94 -6.13 -0.59 -11.85
N SER A 95 -6.62 -0.37 -13.06
CA SER A 95 -6.42 0.86 -13.80
C SER A 95 -7.73 1.25 -14.48
N PRO A 96 -8.28 2.45 -14.20
CA PRO A 96 -9.57 2.85 -14.73
C PRO A 96 -9.54 3.11 -16.24
N ARG A 97 -8.34 3.21 -16.83
CA ARG A 97 -8.08 3.35 -18.28
C ARG A 97 -8.14 2.04 -19.05
N LEU A 98 -8.05 0.90 -18.35
CA LEU A 98 -8.06 -0.42 -18.96
C LEU A 98 -9.48 -0.99 -18.97
N PRO A 99 -9.79 -1.92 -19.90
CA PRO A 99 -11.12 -2.55 -19.96
C PRO A 99 -11.53 -3.29 -18.68
N ALA A 100 -10.57 -3.79 -17.90
CA ALA A 100 -10.84 -4.42 -16.60
C ALA A 100 -11.37 -3.41 -15.54
N GLY A 101 -11.07 -2.13 -15.74
CA GLY A 101 -11.38 -1.02 -14.84
C GLY A 101 -10.54 -1.02 -13.57
N ALA A 102 -10.94 -0.16 -12.64
CA ALA A 102 -10.40 -0.11 -11.28
C ALA A 102 -11.49 -0.38 -10.24
N VAL A 103 -11.12 -1.05 -9.15
CA VAL A 103 -12.00 -1.30 -8.00
C VAL A 103 -11.58 -0.42 -6.84
N VAL A 104 -12.56 0.09 -6.10
CA VAL A 104 -12.35 0.92 -4.92
C VAL A 104 -13.21 0.39 -3.78
N GLY A 105 -12.58 -0.13 -2.73
CA GLY A 105 -13.23 -0.54 -1.51
C GLY A 105 -13.44 0.67 -0.60
N ILE A 106 -14.69 1.01 -0.34
CA ILE A 106 -15.11 2.10 0.55
C ILE A 106 -15.45 1.50 1.92
N PRO A 107 -14.80 1.94 3.03
CA PRO A 107 -15.03 1.37 4.34
C PRO A 107 -16.50 1.40 4.77
N ALA A 108 -17.00 0.29 5.29
CA ALA A 108 -18.34 0.23 5.87
C ALA A 108 -18.55 1.27 7.00
N THR A 109 -17.47 1.71 7.66
CA THR A 109 -17.51 2.73 8.70
C THR A 109 -17.91 4.12 8.20
N PHE A 110 -17.80 4.40 6.91
CA PHE A 110 -18.17 5.70 6.34
C PHE A 110 -19.69 5.94 6.36
N LEU A 111 -20.50 4.87 6.43
CA LEU A 111 -21.95 4.96 6.43
C LEU A 111 -22.54 5.59 7.70
N GLY A 112 -21.76 5.72 8.78
CA GLY A 112 -22.26 6.15 10.08
C GLY A 112 -23.27 5.14 10.67
N GLY A 113 -23.12 4.76 11.94
CA GLY A 113 -24.10 3.89 12.61
C GLY A 113 -24.04 2.39 12.26
N LEU A 114 -23.69 1.99 11.03
CA LEU A 114 -23.78 0.60 10.55
C LEU A 114 -22.76 -0.37 11.16
N VAL A 115 -21.57 0.10 11.56
CA VAL A 115 -20.53 -0.70 12.24
C VAL A 115 -20.55 -0.49 13.76
N THR A 116 -21.30 0.51 14.22
CA THR A 116 -21.31 0.97 15.63
C THR A 116 -22.58 0.60 16.37
N SER A 117 -23.44 -0.23 15.77
CA SER A 117 -24.56 -0.84 16.50
C SER A 117 -23.97 -1.61 17.69
N THR A 118 -24.30 -1.15 18.89
CA THR A 118 -23.66 -1.51 20.17
C THR A 118 -23.79 -2.99 20.55
N GLU A 119 -24.53 -3.78 19.75
CA GLU A 119 -24.88 -5.16 20.08
C GLU A 119 -23.82 -6.20 19.67
N GLN A 120 -22.88 -5.86 18.79
CA GLN A 120 -21.85 -6.82 18.34
C GLN A 120 -20.42 -6.27 18.51
N PRO A 121 -19.53 -6.98 19.23
CA PRO A 121 -18.15 -6.57 19.38
C PRO A 121 -17.41 -6.70 18.04
N VAL A 122 -16.64 -5.68 17.68
CA VAL A 122 -15.78 -5.75 16.48
C VAL A 122 -14.54 -6.56 16.79
N VAL A 123 -14.17 -7.42 15.84
CA VAL A 123 -12.95 -8.22 15.92
C VAL A 123 -11.81 -7.46 15.26
N VAL A 124 -10.86 -7.01 16.05
CA VAL A 124 -9.61 -6.39 15.59
C VAL A 124 -8.46 -7.34 15.90
N HIS A 125 -7.70 -7.74 14.88
CA HIS A 125 -6.60 -8.72 15.02
C HIS A 125 -7.01 -10.04 15.71
N GLY A 126 -8.22 -10.53 15.44
CA GLY A 126 -8.73 -11.76 16.06
C GLY A 126 -9.21 -11.59 17.50
N GLN A 127 -9.10 -10.40 18.08
CA GLN A 127 -9.60 -10.10 19.42
C GLN A 127 -10.84 -9.22 19.37
N ARG A 128 -11.82 -9.53 20.22
CA ARG A 128 -13.05 -8.76 20.33
C ARG A 128 -12.77 -7.48 21.13
N VAL A 129 -13.11 -6.33 20.53
CA VAL A 129 -13.10 -5.03 21.20
C VAL A 129 -14.53 -4.72 21.63
N ASP A 130 -14.71 -4.51 22.93
CA ASP A 130 -15.98 -4.06 23.50
C ASP A 130 -16.16 -2.56 23.26
N TRP A 131 -17.24 -2.20 22.56
CA TRP A 131 -17.62 -0.81 22.26
C TRP A 131 -18.01 0.03 23.47
N GLN A 132 -18.38 -0.60 24.58
CA GLN A 132 -18.75 0.09 25.82
C GLN A 132 -17.52 0.45 26.66
N SER A 133 -16.40 -0.24 26.45
CA SER A 133 -15.13 0.09 27.12
C SER A 133 -14.61 1.48 26.72
N PRO A 134 -13.81 2.15 27.57
CA PRO A 134 -13.18 3.43 27.21
C PRO A 134 -12.29 3.35 25.96
N ALA A 135 -11.68 2.19 25.69
CA ALA A 135 -10.90 1.96 24.47
C ALA A 135 -11.83 1.78 23.25
N GLY A 136 -12.92 1.03 23.38
CA GLY A 136 -13.92 0.86 22.32
C GLY A 136 -14.62 2.17 21.96
N ALA A 137 -14.97 3.00 22.94
CA ALA A 137 -15.55 4.32 22.70
C ALA A 137 -14.59 5.23 21.91
N ARG A 138 -13.29 5.22 22.26
CA ARG A 138 -12.25 5.95 21.52
C ARG A 138 -12.06 5.39 20.10
N LEU A 139 -12.11 4.07 19.93
CA LEU A 139 -12.03 3.45 18.61
C LEU A 139 -13.25 3.83 17.75
N ARG A 140 -14.45 3.82 18.32
CA ARG A 140 -15.69 4.22 17.63
C ARG A 140 -15.60 5.68 17.15
N ASP A 141 -15.16 6.57 18.03
CA ASP A 141 -14.94 7.97 17.65
C ASP A 141 -13.88 8.09 16.54
N ALA A 142 -12.77 7.35 16.65
CA ALA A 142 -11.73 7.31 15.63
C ALA A 142 -12.19 6.79 14.26
N LEU A 143 -13.19 5.90 14.22
CA LEU A 143 -13.75 5.40 12.96
C LEU A 143 -14.81 6.33 12.36
N THR A 144 -15.25 7.34 13.11
CA THR A 144 -16.22 8.33 12.66
C THR A 144 -15.47 9.51 12.04
N LEU A 145 -15.45 9.54 10.71
CA LEU A 145 -14.80 10.58 9.92
C LEU A 145 -15.83 11.60 9.43
N SER A 146 -15.44 12.88 9.41
CA SER A 146 -16.18 13.92 8.71
C SER A 146 -16.26 13.65 7.21
N HIS A 147 -17.19 14.33 6.54
CA HIS A 147 -17.35 14.24 5.10
C HIS A 147 -16.05 14.58 4.35
N ASP A 148 -15.35 15.64 4.76
CA ASP A 148 -14.09 16.06 4.13
C ASP A 148 -12.95 15.05 4.35
N ALA A 149 -12.89 14.42 5.53
CA ALA A 149 -11.93 13.37 5.81
C ALA A 149 -12.21 12.10 4.98
N GLN A 150 -13.48 11.75 4.76
CA GLN A 150 -13.86 10.66 3.88
C GLN A 150 -13.51 10.97 2.42
N LYS A 151 -13.77 12.20 1.95
CA LYS A 151 -13.36 12.67 0.62
C LYS A 151 -11.85 12.56 0.42
N PHE A 152 -11.05 13.05 1.37
CA PHE A 152 -9.59 12.92 1.32
C PHE A 152 -9.13 11.46 1.24
N ALA A 153 -9.70 10.60 2.08
CA ALA A 153 -9.35 9.18 2.14
C ALA A 153 -9.62 8.46 0.81
N LEU A 154 -10.67 8.83 0.09
CA LEU A 154 -10.99 8.30 -1.24
C LEU A 154 -10.15 8.95 -2.34
N ALA A 155 -9.92 10.26 -2.26
CA ALA A 155 -9.17 10.99 -3.28
C ALA A 155 -7.75 10.47 -3.44
N LYS A 156 -7.05 10.13 -2.35
CA LYS A 156 -5.70 9.54 -2.45
C LYS A 156 -5.69 8.20 -3.20
N GLU A 157 -6.74 7.39 -3.07
CA GLU A 157 -6.89 6.13 -3.81
C GLU A 157 -7.19 6.40 -5.29
N VAL A 158 -8.06 7.35 -5.59
CA VAL A 158 -8.37 7.73 -6.99
C VAL A 158 -7.12 8.32 -7.67
N VAL A 159 -6.36 9.18 -6.99
CA VAL A 159 -5.07 9.69 -7.50
C VAL A 159 -4.09 8.55 -7.75
N TYR A 160 -4.03 7.56 -6.86
CA TYR A 160 -3.20 6.37 -7.06
C TYR A 160 -3.59 5.62 -8.33
N LEU A 161 -4.88 5.34 -8.52
CA LEU A 161 -5.43 4.64 -9.69
C LEU A 161 -5.26 5.42 -11.00
N GLU A 162 -5.36 6.76 -10.96
CA GLU A 162 -5.11 7.64 -12.10
C GLU A 162 -3.63 7.80 -12.43
N SER A 163 -2.74 7.49 -11.50
CA SER A 163 -1.31 7.55 -11.73
C SER A 163 -0.78 6.23 -12.31
N SER A 164 0.48 6.26 -12.74
CA SER A 164 1.23 5.03 -13.06
C SER A 164 1.91 4.43 -11.82
N ALA A 165 1.45 4.74 -10.60
CA ALA A 165 2.11 4.33 -9.35
C ALA A 165 2.22 2.81 -9.22
N ALA A 166 1.17 2.05 -9.56
CA ALA A 166 1.20 0.59 -9.57
C ALA A 166 2.32 0.03 -10.46
N ALA A 167 2.45 0.56 -11.68
CA ALA A 167 3.51 0.17 -12.61
C ALA A 167 4.89 0.59 -12.09
N LEU A 168 5.01 1.78 -11.51
CA LEU A 168 6.25 2.30 -10.95
C LEU A 168 6.72 1.46 -9.75
N GLN A 169 5.81 1.06 -8.87
CA GLN A 169 6.07 0.17 -7.72
C GLN A 169 6.51 -1.23 -8.15
N ALA A 170 6.22 -1.65 -9.39
CA ALA A 170 6.63 -2.94 -9.92
C ALA A 170 8.05 -2.97 -10.53
N LEU A 171 8.69 -1.81 -10.72
CA LEU A 171 10.01 -1.70 -11.34
C LEU A 171 11.21 -2.04 -10.44
N PRO A 172 11.20 -1.80 -9.11
CA PRO A 172 12.38 -2.05 -8.28
C PRO A 172 12.87 -3.50 -8.33
N ALA A 173 11.98 -4.49 -8.33
CA ALA A 173 12.35 -5.91 -8.36
C ALA A 173 13.14 -6.29 -9.62
N PRO A 174 12.63 -6.09 -10.85
CA PRO A 174 13.38 -6.40 -12.06
C PRO A 174 14.62 -5.51 -12.24
N ALA A 175 14.56 -4.22 -11.86
CA ALA A 175 15.70 -3.31 -11.96
C ALA A 175 16.86 -3.76 -11.06
N CYS A 176 16.59 -4.07 -9.79
CA CYS A 176 17.60 -4.53 -8.86
C CYS A 176 18.13 -5.92 -9.23
N LEU A 177 17.30 -6.82 -9.75
CA LEU A 177 17.77 -8.12 -10.24
C LEU A 177 18.75 -7.97 -11.41
N ALA A 178 18.37 -7.18 -12.43
CA ALA A 178 19.20 -6.94 -13.60
C ALA A 178 20.52 -6.23 -13.23
N ALA A 179 20.45 -5.21 -12.38
CA ALA A 179 21.62 -4.49 -11.89
C ALA A 179 22.55 -5.41 -11.09
N THR A 180 22.00 -6.22 -10.17
CA THR A 180 22.79 -7.18 -9.38
C THR A 180 23.50 -8.19 -10.26
N TRP A 181 22.81 -8.72 -11.29
CA TRP A 181 23.41 -9.63 -12.25
C TRP A 181 24.54 -8.97 -13.02
N ALA A 182 24.30 -7.78 -13.61
CA ALA A 182 25.27 -7.08 -14.43
C ALA A 182 26.52 -6.68 -13.63
N LEU A 183 26.32 -6.11 -12.44
CA LEU A 183 27.41 -5.72 -11.53
C LEU A 183 28.18 -6.93 -11.02
N SER A 184 27.50 -8.04 -10.69
CA SER A 184 28.17 -9.27 -10.26
C SER A 184 29.06 -9.83 -11.37
N VAL A 185 28.55 -9.88 -12.61
CA VAL A 185 29.33 -10.35 -13.78
C VAL A 185 30.54 -9.44 -14.03
N GLY A 186 30.32 -8.12 -14.07
CA GLY A 186 31.39 -7.15 -14.27
C GLY A 186 32.47 -7.21 -13.19
N ALA A 187 32.08 -7.27 -11.92
CA ALA A 187 33.01 -7.37 -10.79
C ALA A 187 33.80 -8.68 -10.81
N LYS A 188 33.16 -9.83 -11.10
CA LYS A 188 33.88 -11.10 -11.24
C LYS A 188 34.90 -11.08 -12.38
N GLN A 189 34.59 -10.40 -13.48
CA GLN A 189 35.52 -10.24 -14.60
C GLN A 189 36.71 -9.35 -14.21
N ALA A 190 36.44 -8.19 -13.60
CA ALA A 190 37.47 -7.24 -13.16
C ALA A 190 38.40 -7.83 -12.10
N LEU A 191 37.88 -8.66 -11.19
CA LEU A 191 38.63 -9.31 -10.11
C LEU A 191 39.27 -10.64 -10.54
N GLY A 192 39.14 -11.06 -11.80
CA GLY A 192 39.70 -12.33 -12.30
C GLY A 192 39.09 -13.58 -11.65
N LEU A 193 37.93 -13.46 -10.99
CA LEU A 193 37.35 -14.54 -10.17
C LEU A 193 36.86 -15.74 -11.00
N TYR A 194 36.69 -15.58 -12.31
CA TYR A 194 36.30 -16.68 -13.20
C TYR A 194 37.34 -17.80 -13.29
N GLY A 195 38.63 -17.47 -13.15
CA GLY A 195 39.72 -18.46 -13.05
C GLY A 195 39.93 -19.02 -11.65
N GLY A 196 39.23 -18.48 -10.64
CA GLY A 196 39.39 -18.84 -9.23
C GLY A 196 38.60 -20.07 -8.78
N PRO A 197 38.85 -20.54 -7.53
CA PRO A 197 38.19 -21.72 -6.98
C PRO A 197 36.67 -21.52 -6.89
N MET A 198 35.92 -22.61 -7.05
CA MET A 198 34.46 -22.58 -7.07
C MET A 198 33.84 -21.97 -5.80
N ASN A 199 34.44 -22.22 -4.63
CA ASN A 199 33.96 -21.70 -3.35
C ASN A 199 34.01 -20.16 -3.30
N LEU A 200 35.06 -19.55 -3.85
CA LEU A 200 35.19 -18.10 -3.88
C LEU A 200 34.14 -17.46 -4.80
N ARG A 201 33.88 -18.08 -5.95
CA ARG A 201 32.81 -17.65 -6.87
C ARG A 201 31.42 -17.79 -6.24
N ALA A 202 31.18 -18.88 -5.50
CA ALA A 202 29.94 -19.10 -4.79
C ALA A 202 29.73 -18.07 -3.67
N ALA A 203 30.76 -17.83 -2.85
CA ALA A 203 30.74 -16.82 -1.79
C ALA A 203 30.47 -15.41 -2.36
N PHE A 204 31.14 -15.05 -3.46
CA PHE A 204 30.92 -13.77 -4.12
C PHE A 204 29.48 -13.61 -4.64
N ASN A 205 28.92 -14.65 -5.28
CA ASN A 205 27.53 -14.60 -5.75
C ASN A 205 26.54 -14.47 -4.59
N LEU A 206 26.79 -15.12 -3.45
CA LEU A 206 25.96 -14.98 -2.26
C LEU A 206 25.99 -13.55 -1.72
N VAL A 207 27.17 -12.95 -1.59
CA VAL A 207 27.33 -11.55 -1.16
C VAL A 207 26.63 -10.61 -2.14
N ALA A 208 26.81 -10.80 -3.45
CA ALA A 208 26.13 -10.01 -4.46
C ALA A 208 24.60 -10.15 -4.37
N ALA A 209 24.07 -11.36 -4.13
CA ALA A 209 22.64 -11.58 -3.95
C ALA A 209 22.08 -10.88 -2.71
N VAL A 210 22.80 -10.92 -1.58
CA VAL A 210 22.42 -10.20 -0.35
C VAL A 210 22.44 -8.69 -0.61
N ALA A 211 23.49 -8.16 -1.22
CA ALA A 211 23.59 -6.74 -1.56
C ALA A 211 22.46 -6.30 -2.51
N GLY A 212 22.15 -7.12 -3.52
CA GLY A 212 21.04 -6.89 -4.44
C GLY A 212 19.67 -6.87 -3.75
N PHE A 213 19.44 -7.78 -2.80
CA PHE A 213 18.22 -7.80 -2.01
C PHE A 213 18.10 -6.58 -1.09
N VAL A 214 19.20 -6.14 -0.47
CA VAL A 214 19.24 -4.91 0.34
C VAL A 214 18.95 -3.69 -0.53
N ALA A 215 19.56 -3.58 -1.71
CA ALA A 215 19.27 -2.50 -2.66
C ALA A 215 17.79 -2.50 -3.07
N TYR A 216 17.22 -3.67 -3.40
CA TYR A 216 15.79 -3.81 -3.69
C TYR A 216 14.90 -3.33 -2.52
N ALA A 217 15.22 -3.75 -1.30
CA ALA A 217 14.47 -3.35 -0.11
C ALA A 217 14.45 -1.83 0.06
N PHE A 218 15.62 -1.18 0.02
CA PHE A 218 15.73 0.27 0.13
C PHE A 218 15.04 0.99 -1.02
N SER A 219 15.27 0.59 -2.28
CA SER A 219 14.62 1.21 -3.44
C SER A 219 13.09 1.11 -3.37
N THR A 220 12.56 -0.04 -2.96
CA THR A 220 11.11 -0.24 -2.81
C THR A 220 10.53 0.60 -1.68
N ASP A 221 11.19 0.63 -0.52
CA ASP A 221 10.72 1.38 0.65
C ASP A 221 10.79 2.89 0.38
N SER A 222 11.91 3.39 -0.18
CA SER A 222 12.05 4.79 -0.58
C SER A 222 11.02 5.22 -1.62
N LEU A 223 10.78 4.38 -2.64
CA LEU A 223 9.76 4.67 -3.65
C LEU A 223 8.36 4.69 -3.04
N THR A 224 8.05 3.76 -2.13
CA THR A 224 6.76 3.71 -1.44
C THR A 224 6.55 4.96 -0.59
N HIS A 225 7.56 5.40 0.17
CA HIS A 225 7.48 6.64 0.95
C HIS A 225 7.26 7.87 0.07
N ALA A 226 7.98 7.98 -1.05
CA ALA A 226 7.83 9.09 -1.97
C ALA A 226 6.44 9.12 -2.60
N LEU A 227 5.91 7.96 -3.00
CA LEU A 227 4.57 7.83 -3.55
C LEU A 227 3.49 8.15 -2.51
N GLU A 228 3.57 7.61 -1.29
CA GLU A 228 2.60 7.91 -0.24
C GLU A 228 2.56 9.42 0.09
N ALA A 229 3.72 10.05 0.23
CA ALA A 229 3.80 11.49 0.46
C ALA A 229 3.24 12.30 -0.74
N TRP A 230 3.52 11.86 -1.97
CA TRP A 230 3.00 12.50 -3.17
C TRP A 230 1.47 12.38 -3.27
N LEU A 231 0.91 11.20 -3.02
CA LEU A 231 -0.54 10.94 -3.02
C LEU A 231 -1.25 11.82 -1.98
N ASP A 232 -0.72 11.87 -0.76
CA ASP A 232 -1.30 12.68 0.32
C ASP A 232 -1.29 14.17 -0.03
N ARG A 233 -0.14 14.67 -0.50
CA ARG A 233 -0.03 16.08 -0.91
C ARG A 233 -0.95 16.39 -2.08
N ARG A 234 -1.03 15.50 -3.07
CA ARG A 234 -1.88 15.69 -4.25
C ARG A 234 -3.37 15.73 -3.88
N ALA A 235 -3.82 14.83 -3.01
CA ALA A 235 -5.19 14.82 -2.51
C ALA A 235 -5.48 16.05 -1.63
N ALA A 236 -4.58 16.41 -0.71
CA ALA A 236 -4.74 17.58 0.15
C ALA A 236 -4.76 18.89 -0.64
N SER A 237 -4.04 18.98 -1.77
CA SER A 237 -3.94 20.20 -2.57
C SER A 237 -5.18 20.46 -3.45
N LEU A 238 -6.21 19.59 -3.42
CA LEU A 238 -7.44 19.80 -4.20
C LEU A 238 -8.22 21.00 -3.70
N SER A 239 -8.35 21.16 -2.39
CA SER A 239 -8.96 22.34 -1.76
C SER A 239 -8.60 22.40 -0.28
N THR A 240 -8.87 23.54 0.36
CA THR A 240 -8.72 23.70 1.82
C THR A 240 -9.51 22.64 2.61
N ALA A 241 -10.69 22.23 2.11
CA ALA A 241 -11.51 21.18 2.72
C ALA A 241 -10.81 19.81 2.67
N TYR A 242 -10.21 19.44 1.54
CA TYR A 242 -9.41 18.21 1.44
C TYR A 242 -8.18 18.23 2.34
N ALA A 243 -7.51 19.38 2.45
CA ALA A 243 -6.34 19.52 3.33
C ALA A 243 -6.74 19.36 4.80
N GLN A 244 -7.81 20.03 5.25
CA GLN A 244 -8.35 19.89 6.60
C GLN A 244 -8.83 18.46 6.88
N GLY A 245 -9.61 17.88 5.97
CA GLY A 245 -10.09 16.50 6.06
C GLY A 245 -8.95 15.48 6.12
N GLY A 246 -7.84 15.73 5.42
CA GLY A 246 -6.67 14.86 5.48
C GLY A 246 -5.91 14.92 6.81
N VAL A 247 -5.89 16.08 7.48
CA VAL A 247 -5.36 16.18 8.86
C VAL A 247 -6.22 15.35 9.80
N GLU A 248 -7.55 15.55 9.76
CA GLU A 248 -8.50 14.78 10.58
C GLU A 248 -8.37 13.27 10.31
N PHE A 249 -8.31 12.86 9.04
CA PHE A 249 -8.17 11.46 8.65
C PHE A 249 -6.96 10.79 9.33
N TYR A 250 -5.79 11.42 9.30
CA TYR A 250 -4.61 10.85 9.95
C TYR A 250 -4.67 10.94 11.48
N GLU A 251 -5.22 12.00 12.06
CA GLU A 251 -5.43 12.08 13.51
C GLU A 251 -6.37 10.97 14.00
N LYS A 252 -7.43 10.69 13.25
CA LYS A 252 -8.39 9.62 13.52
C LYS A 252 -7.75 8.24 13.36
N ILE A 253 -6.89 8.01 12.36
CA ILE A 253 -6.10 6.77 12.27
C ILE A 253 -5.19 6.59 13.50
N LEU A 254 -4.44 7.63 13.87
CA LEU A 254 -3.52 7.57 15.01
C LEU A 254 -4.28 7.30 16.32
N SER A 255 -5.41 7.99 16.54
CA SER A 255 -6.30 7.79 17.68
C SER A 255 -6.87 6.37 17.71
N GLY A 256 -7.32 5.85 16.56
CA GLY A 256 -7.82 4.47 16.42
C GLY A 256 -6.76 3.44 16.74
N ASN A 257 -5.53 3.64 16.25
CA ASN A 257 -4.39 2.77 16.56
C ASN A 257 -4.05 2.78 18.06
N LEU A 258 -4.10 3.94 18.72
CA LEU A 258 -3.90 4.04 20.16
C LEU A 258 -5.03 3.39 20.97
N ALA A 259 -6.27 3.49 20.49
CA ALA A 259 -7.41 2.82 21.09
C ALA A 259 -7.25 1.29 21.00
N VAL A 260 -6.86 0.77 19.83
CA VAL A 260 -6.54 -0.65 19.64
C VAL A 260 -5.33 -1.07 20.48
N ARG A 261 -4.26 -0.26 20.52
CA ARG A 261 -3.10 -0.52 21.38
C ARG A 261 -3.51 -0.72 22.84
N SER A 262 -4.37 0.17 23.34
CA SER A 262 -4.88 0.11 24.72
C SER A 262 -5.80 -1.09 24.93
N ALA A 263 -6.70 -1.38 23.97
CA ALA A 263 -7.67 -2.46 24.07
C ALA A 263 -7.01 -3.85 24.09
N LEU A 264 -5.92 -4.03 23.33
CA LEU A 264 -5.23 -5.31 23.18
C LEU A 264 -4.05 -5.50 24.16
N GLY A 265 -3.79 -4.52 25.03
CA GLY A 265 -2.69 -4.57 26.01
C GLY A 265 -1.35 -4.92 25.36
N PRO A 266 -0.57 -5.88 25.90
CA PRO A 266 0.75 -6.26 25.38
C PRO A 266 0.76 -6.64 23.89
N HIS A 267 -0.33 -7.22 23.37
CA HIS A 267 -0.43 -7.55 21.95
C HIS A 267 -0.58 -6.29 21.09
N GLY A 268 -1.36 -5.32 21.57
CA GLY A 268 -1.48 -4.01 20.94
C GLY A 268 -0.16 -3.25 20.91
N GLU A 269 0.67 -3.43 21.94
CA GLU A 269 1.97 -2.78 22.03
C GLU A 269 2.98 -3.24 20.97
N GLN A 270 2.82 -4.47 20.47
CA GLN A 270 3.61 -5.03 19.37
C GLN A 270 3.14 -4.52 18.00
N LEU A 271 1.92 -3.98 17.92
CA LEU A 271 1.31 -3.54 16.67
C LEU A 271 1.51 -2.04 16.43
N TYR A 272 1.34 -1.22 17.47
CA TYR A 272 1.36 0.24 17.35
C TYR A 272 2.30 0.87 18.36
N THR A 273 3.01 1.93 18.00
CA THR A 273 3.85 2.72 18.91
C THR A 273 3.00 3.58 19.86
N PRO A 274 3.59 4.18 20.92
CA PRO A 274 2.90 5.16 21.76
C PRO A 274 2.42 6.41 21.02
N SER A 275 2.91 6.66 19.80
CA SER A 275 2.44 7.74 18.92
C SER A 275 1.30 7.32 17.99
N GLY A 276 0.91 6.04 17.97
CA GLY A 276 -0.11 5.49 17.08
C GLY A 276 0.40 5.06 15.70
N ASN A 277 1.72 5.10 15.45
CA ASN A 277 2.31 4.55 14.22
C ASN A 277 2.37 3.02 14.28
N VAL A 278 2.41 2.35 13.12
CA VAL A 278 2.61 0.90 13.07
C VAL A 278 4.06 0.56 13.47
N VAL A 279 4.24 -0.41 14.36
CA VAL A 279 5.56 -0.93 14.73
C VAL A 279 6.12 -1.73 13.55
N PRO A 280 7.35 -1.44 13.07
CA PRO A 280 7.96 -2.20 12.00
C PRO A 280 8.14 -3.68 12.40
N ARG A 281 7.57 -4.60 11.61
CA ARG A 281 7.74 -6.06 11.82
C ARG A 281 9.11 -6.59 11.37
N HIS A 282 9.91 -5.78 10.68
CA HIS A 282 11.17 -6.17 10.08
C HIS A 282 12.30 -5.38 10.74
N TRP A 283 13.45 -6.02 10.96
CA TRP A 283 14.54 -5.41 11.74
C TRP A 283 15.19 -4.20 11.07
N PHE A 284 15.10 -4.09 9.74
CA PHE A 284 15.74 -3.03 8.96
C PHE A 284 14.83 -2.36 7.92
N ARG A 285 13.54 -2.74 7.85
CA ARG A 285 12.61 -2.20 6.83
C ARG A 285 11.42 -1.50 7.44
N ILE A 286 11.24 -0.25 7.03
CA ILE A 286 10.04 0.54 7.25
C ILE A 286 9.40 0.67 5.86
N LYS A 287 8.33 -0.10 5.62
CA LYS A 287 7.71 -0.20 4.29
C LYS A 287 6.81 0.99 3.94
N HIS A 288 6.24 1.61 4.97
CA HIS A 288 5.25 2.67 4.84
C HIS A 288 5.70 3.87 5.64
N LEU A 289 5.41 5.05 5.10
CA LEU A 289 5.69 6.30 5.76
C LEU A 289 4.85 6.38 7.05
N PRO A 290 5.45 6.70 8.21
CA PRO A 290 4.71 6.78 9.47
C PRO A 290 3.52 7.75 9.37
N TYR A 291 2.37 7.36 9.92
CA TYR A 291 1.15 8.16 9.89
C TYR A 291 1.33 9.55 10.51
N THR A 292 2.19 9.70 11.51
CA THR A 292 2.57 11.02 12.05
C THR A 292 3.21 11.91 11.00
N THR A 293 4.13 11.37 10.20
CA THR A 293 4.80 12.11 9.11
C THR A 293 3.81 12.46 7.99
N ARG A 294 2.89 11.54 7.66
CA ARG A 294 1.83 11.76 6.68
C ARG A 294 0.88 12.88 7.13
N ARG A 295 0.42 12.85 8.38
CA ARG A 295 -0.36 13.93 9.01
C ARG A 295 0.36 15.27 8.91
N ASP A 296 1.63 15.31 9.32
CA ASP A 296 2.40 16.56 9.36
C ASP A 296 2.61 17.14 7.96
N SER A 297 2.80 16.28 6.94
CA SER A 297 2.86 16.71 5.54
C SER A 297 1.54 17.31 5.05
N VAL A 298 0.39 16.73 5.41
CA VAL A 298 -0.92 17.27 5.03
C VAL A 298 -1.23 18.56 5.79
N LEU A 299 -0.86 18.63 7.07
CA LEU A 299 -0.98 19.82 7.90
C LEU A 299 -0.19 21.01 7.34
N GLN A 300 1.00 20.76 6.77
CA GLN A 300 1.76 21.79 6.07
C GLN A 300 1.00 22.33 4.84
N VAL A 301 0.40 21.45 4.03
CA VAL A 301 -0.43 21.87 2.89
C VAL A 301 -1.61 22.70 3.38
N TRP A 302 -2.32 22.24 4.42
CA TRP A 302 -3.45 22.99 4.98
C TRP A 302 -3.03 24.38 5.49
N ARG A 303 -1.95 24.48 6.25
CA ARG A 303 -1.43 25.78 6.74
C ARG A 303 -1.06 26.72 5.58
N ALA A 304 -0.49 26.19 4.50
CA ALA A 304 -0.18 26.99 3.31
C ALA A 304 -1.45 27.56 2.65
N THR A 305 -2.55 26.80 2.63
CA THR A 305 -3.83 27.30 2.09
C THR A 305 -4.46 28.43 2.92
N LEU A 306 -4.13 28.50 4.22
CA LEU A 306 -4.64 29.55 5.13
C LEU A 306 -3.83 30.85 5.05
N ASN A 307 -2.57 30.79 4.63
CA ASN A 307 -1.65 31.92 4.54
C ASN A 307 -1.11 32.10 3.10
N PRO A 308 -1.92 32.61 2.15
CA PRO A 308 -1.53 32.74 0.75
C PRO A 308 -0.46 33.82 0.46
N SER A 309 0.05 34.52 1.48
CA SER A 309 0.90 35.71 1.33
C SER A 309 2.41 35.46 1.16
N HIS A 310 2.86 34.22 0.92
CA HIS A 310 4.27 33.87 0.70
C HIS A 310 4.48 32.88 -0.46
N SER A 311 3.92 33.18 -1.62
CA SER A 311 4.25 32.51 -2.89
C SER A 311 4.57 33.53 -3.97
#